data_AF-U2RK07-F1
#
_entry.id   AF-U2RK07-F1
#
_cell.length_a   1.000
_cell.length_b   1.000
_cell.length_c   1.000
_cell.angle_alpha   90.00
_cell.angle_beta   90.00
_cell.angle_gamma   90.00
#
_symmetry.space_group_name_H-M   'P 1'
#
loop_
_entity.id
_entity.type
_entity.pdbx_description
1 polymer ?
#
loop_
_entity_poly.entity_id
_entity_poly.type
_entity_poly.pdbx_seq_one_letter_code
_entity_poly.pdbx_strand_id
1 'polypeptide(L)' 'MTASPSPARTVVVTGGAGGIGRGIGRAFAELGDRVVL' A
#
# COMPACT_ATOMS: atom_id res chain seq x y z
N MET A 1 -9.63 -18.26 -16.49
CA MET A 1 -8.18 -18.01 -16.48
C MET A 1 -7.83 -17.38 -15.14
N THR A 2 -7.31 -18.16 -14.19
CA THR A 2 -6.90 -17.63 -12.88
C THR A 2 -5.43 -17.21 -12.97
N ALA A 3 -5.16 -15.93 -12.77
CA ALA A 3 -3.79 -15.45 -12.63
C ALA A 3 -3.20 -16.01 -11.32
N SER A 4 -1.93 -16.40 -11.34
CA SER A 4 -1.20 -16.73 -10.12
C SER A 4 -1.16 -15.50 -9.20
N PRO A 5 -1.29 -15.69 -7.86
CA PRO A 5 -1.22 -14.57 -6.93
C PRO A 5 0.15 -13.89 -7.09
N SER A 6 0.13 -12.59 -7.41
CA SER A 6 1.34 -11.78 -7.47
C SER A 6 1.90 -11.61 -6.05
N PRO A 7 3.22 -11.66 -5.85
CA PRO A 7 3.80 -11.44 -4.52
C PRO A 7 3.36 -10.08 -3.96
N ALA A 8 3.06 -10.03 -2.65
CA ALA A 8 2.62 -8.82 -1.97
C ALA A 8 3.63 -7.69 -2.19
N ARG A 9 3.18 -6.55 -2.73
CA ARG A 9 4.07 -5.42 -3.03
C ARG A 9 4.44 -4.73 -1.73
N THR A 10 5.65 -4.16 -1.69
CA THR A 10 6.04 -3.24 -0.62
C THR A 10 5.97 -1.82 -1.17
N VAL A 11 5.26 -0.94 -0.47
CA VAL A 11 5.03 0.46 -0.85
C VAL A 11 5.60 1.37 0.24
N VAL A 12 6.43 2.34 -0.15
CA VAL A 12 6.94 3.39 0.74
C VAL A 12 6.21 4.69 0.43
N VAL A 13 5.56 5.28 1.43
CA VAL A 13 4.87 6.57 1.30
C VAL A 13 5.61 7.61 2.12
N THR A 14 6.37 8.48 1.46
CA THR A 14 7.02 9.61 2.13
C THR A 14 5.99 10.63 2.60
N GLY A 15 6.18 11.20 3.79
CA GLY A 15 5.21 12.12 4.39
C GLY A 15 3.93 11.41 4.88
N GLY A 16 4.02 10.11 5.21
CA GLY A 16 2.87 9.27 5.60
C GLY A 16 2.27 9.57 6.97
N ALA A 17 2.87 10.46 7.75
CA ALA A 17 2.45 10.75 9.14
C ALA A 17 1.02 11.33 9.25
N GLY A 18 0.45 11.90 8.19
CA GLY A 18 -0.89 12.49 8.21
C GLY A 18 -1.43 12.89 6.84
N GLY A 19 -2.58 13.56 6.83
CA GLY A 19 -3.20 14.13 5.64
C GLY A 19 -3.27 13.16 4.45
N ILE A 20 -2.81 13.63 3.30
CA ILE A 20 -2.80 12.88 2.03
C ILE A 20 -1.90 11.64 2.13
N GLY A 21 -0.71 11.76 2.73
CA GLY A 21 0.23 10.64 2.84
C GLY A 21 -0.38 9.45 3.60
N ARG A 22 -1.06 9.72 4.73
CA ARG A 22 -1.77 8.67 5.47
C ARG A 22 -2.93 8.06 4.68
N GLY A 23 -3.66 8.87 3.92
CA GLY A 23 -4.75 8.42 3.05
C GLY A 23 -4.27 7.48 1.94
N ILE A 24 -3.18 7.85 1.26
CA ILE A 24 -2.55 7.03 0.22
C ILE A 24 -2.08 5.70 0.80
N GLY A 25 -1.39 5.73 1.94
CA GLY A 25 -0.93 4.52 2.60
C GLY A 25 -2.06 3.57 2.99
N ARG A 26 -3.19 4.11 3.47
CA ARG A 26 -4.38 3.31 3.76
C ARG A 26 -4.96 2.65 2.50
N ALA A 27 -5.02 3.38 1.38
CA ALA A 27 -5.53 2.83 0.12
C ALA A 27 -4.71 1.63 -0.37
N PHE A 28 -3.37 1.68 -0.29
CA PHE A 28 -2.52 0.53 -0.63
C PHE A 28 -2.67 -0.65 0.35
N ALA A 29 -2.80 -0.37 1.65
CA ALA A 29 -3.02 -1.42 2.64
C ALA A 29 -4.36 -2.16 2.41
N GLU A 30 -5.42 -1.45 2.00
CA GLU A 30 -6.72 -2.04 1.65
C GLU A 30 -6.64 -2.96 0.41
N LEU A 31 -5.63 -2.77 -0.46
CA LEU A 31 -5.32 -3.65 -1.59
C LEU A 31 -4.45 -4.86 -1.21
N GLY A 32 -4.06 -4.97 0.07
CA GLY A 32 -3.22 -6.07 0.57
C GLY A 32 -1.72 -5.83 0.44
N ASP A 33 -1.30 -4.60 0.12
CA ASP A 33 0.12 -4.26 0.03
C ASP A 33 0.73 -4.05 1.42
N ARG A 34 2.05 -4.32 1.54
CA ARG A 34 2.82 -3.99 2.74
C ARG A 34 3.26 -2.53 2.66
N VAL A 35 2.72 -1.69 3.53
CA VAL A 35 2.96 -0.23 3.49
C VAL A 35 3.94 0.20 4.60
N VAL A 36 4.90 1.06 4.23
CA VAL A 36 5.79 1.79 5.14
C VAL A 36 5.45 3.29 5.02
N LEU A 37 5.09 3.92 6.14
CA LEU A 37 4.70 5.34 6.23
C LEU A 37 5.83 6.23 6.76
#